data_AF-A0A7V0SCA7-F1
#
_entry.id   AF-A0A7V0SCA7-F1
#
_cell.length_a   1.000
_cell.length_b   1.000
_cell.length_c   1.000
_cell.angle_alpha   90.00
_cell.angle_beta   90.00
_cell.angle_gamma   90.00
#
_symmetry.space_group_name_H-M   'P 1'
#
loop_
_entity.id
_entity.type
_entity.pdbx_description
1 polymer ?
#
loop_
_entity_poly.entity_id
_entity_poly.type
_entity_poly.pdbx_seq_one_letter_code
_entity_poly.pdbx_strand_id
1 'polypeptide(L)'
;MASAENRKHPRITINQLVELDFNRENFVRAEAIDLSAGGLLCRTDEYCEPYVVVFIMMTLKLKKGERIIKCEGVVLRCDKKGDLWETAINITSMDTSSEKILKSFLAEHD
;
A
#
# COMPACT_ATOMS: atom_id res chain seq x y z
N MET A 1 18.35 -20.02 -32.08
CA MET A 1 19.00 -19.00 -31.21
C MET A 1 19.10 -19.60 -29.82
N ALA A 2 20.32 -19.82 -29.31
CA ALA A 2 20.53 -20.42 -27.99
C ALA A 2 20.49 -19.31 -26.93
N SER A 3 19.68 -19.46 -25.87
CA SER A 3 19.63 -18.48 -24.79
C SER A 3 20.91 -18.58 -23.95
N ALA A 4 21.62 -17.47 -23.78
CA ALA A 4 22.84 -17.42 -22.97
C ALA A 4 22.51 -17.75 -21.50
N GLU A 5 23.22 -18.73 -20.94
CA GLU A 5 23.06 -19.14 -19.55
C GLU A 5 23.70 -18.09 -18.61
N ASN A 6 22.86 -17.30 -17.92
CA ASN A 6 23.27 -16.22 -16.99
C ASN A 6 23.80 -16.72 -15.62
N ARG A 7 24.18 -17.99 -15.50
CA ARG A 7 24.54 -18.59 -14.22
C ARG A 7 25.95 -18.18 -13.81
N LYS A 8 26.10 -17.41 -12.71
CA LYS A 8 27.40 -16.95 -12.20
C LYS A 8 28.11 -17.94 -11.27
N HIS A 9 27.38 -18.90 -10.67
CA HIS A 9 27.92 -19.81 -9.65
C HIS A 9 27.37 -21.25 -9.78
N PRO A 10 28.13 -22.27 -9.37
CA PRO A 10 27.71 -23.67 -9.41
C PRO A 10 26.56 -23.96 -8.44
N ARG A 11 25.71 -24.95 -8.77
CA ARG A 11 24.60 -25.42 -7.93
C ARG A 11 24.87 -26.85 -7.46
N ILE A 12 24.39 -27.16 -6.26
CA ILE A 12 24.36 -28.52 -5.72
C ILE A 12 22.90 -28.94 -5.53
N THR A 13 22.61 -30.23 -5.69
CA THR A 13 21.28 -30.80 -5.47
C THR A 13 21.03 -30.91 -3.96
N ILE A 14 19.86 -30.45 -3.51
CA ILE A 14 19.41 -30.60 -2.12
C ILE A 14 18.04 -31.27 -2.07
N ASN A 15 17.79 -32.03 -1.01
CA ASN A 15 16.50 -32.68 -0.71
C ASN A 15 15.94 -32.08 0.58
N GLN A 16 15.51 -30.83 0.52
CA GLN A 16 14.90 -30.11 1.65
C GLN A 16 13.55 -29.54 1.23
N LEU A 17 12.61 -29.46 2.17
CA LEU A 17 11.36 -28.73 1.97
C LEU A 17 11.69 -27.25 1.86
N VAL A 18 11.28 -26.63 0.75
CA VAL A 18 11.37 -25.19 0.53
C VAL A 18 9.96 -24.68 0.37
N GLU A 19 9.49 -23.89 1.34
CA GLU A 19 8.24 -23.16 1.21
C GLU A 19 8.53 -21.82 0.53
N LEU A 20 7.83 -21.56 -0.57
CA LEU A 20 7.87 -20.31 -1.30
C LEU A 20 6.48 -19.70 -1.23
N ASP A 21 6.29 -18.77 -0.31
CA ASP A 21 5.08 -17.95 -0.30
C ASP A 21 5.28 -16.76 -1.25
N PHE A 22 4.45 -16.72 -2.28
CA PHE A 22 4.42 -15.65 -3.27
C PHE A 22 3.37 -14.60 -2.92
N ASN A 23 2.88 -14.58 -1.67
CA ASN A 23 1.85 -13.72 -1.08
C ASN A 23 1.46 -12.62 -2.05
N ARG A 24 0.55 -12.99 -2.98
CA ARG A 24 0.22 -12.15 -4.13
C ARG A 24 -0.13 -10.79 -3.57
N GLU A 25 0.29 -9.71 -4.22
CA GLU A 25 -0.14 -8.35 -3.88
C GLU A 25 -1.67 -8.33 -3.88
N ASN A 26 -2.28 -8.55 -2.71
CA ASN A 26 -3.71 -8.53 -2.55
C ASN A 26 -4.10 -7.06 -2.59
N PHE A 27 -4.67 -6.65 -3.72
CA PHE A 27 -5.24 -5.32 -3.85
C PHE A 27 -6.54 -5.27 -3.07
N VAL A 28 -6.44 -4.84 -1.81
CA VAL A 28 -7.61 -4.60 -0.97
C VAL A 28 -8.32 -3.35 -1.48
N ARG A 29 -9.60 -3.48 -1.80
CA ARG A 29 -10.41 -2.32 -2.19
C ARG A 29 -10.66 -1.47 -0.95
N ALA A 30 -10.30 -0.20 -1.03
CA ALA A 30 -10.46 0.74 0.07
C ALA A 30 -11.29 1.97 -0.32
N GLU A 31 -12.14 2.43 0.60
CA GLU A 31 -12.80 3.73 0.55
C GLU A 31 -12.25 4.63 1.66
N ALA A 32 -11.64 5.76 1.32
CA ALA A 32 -11.11 6.68 2.32
C ALA A 32 -12.24 7.36 3.11
N ILE A 33 -12.13 7.36 4.44
CA ILE A 33 -13.05 8.03 5.37
C ILE A 33 -12.48 9.41 5.73
N ASP A 34 -11.22 9.45 6.15
CA ASP A 34 -10.48 10.67 6.44
C ASP A 34 -9.01 10.53 6.03
N LEU A 35 -8.37 11.67 5.80
CA LEU A 35 -6.98 11.76 5.35
C LEU A 35 -6.33 12.98 5.99
N SER A 36 -5.12 12.78 6.49
CA SER A 36 -4.23 13.83 6.98
C SER A 36 -2.86 13.72 6.32
N ALA A 37 -1.94 14.63 6.65
CA ALA A 37 -0.56 14.54 6.18
C ALA A 37 0.18 13.28 6.66
N GLY A 38 -0.25 12.68 7.79
CA GLY A 38 0.44 11.56 8.44
C GLY A 38 -0.38 10.28 8.54
N GLY A 39 -1.65 10.28 8.14
CA GLY A 39 -2.51 9.12 8.35
C GLY A 39 -3.74 9.09 7.47
N LEU A 40 -4.26 7.87 7.29
CA LEU A 40 -5.44 7.54 6.50
C LEU A 40 -6.34 6.63 7.35
N LEU A 41 -7.62 6.97 7.45
CA LEU A 41 -8.66 6.02 7.84
C LEU A 41 -9.43 5.59 6.59
N CYS A 42 -9.56 4.29 6.36
CA CYS A 42 -10.32 3.76 5.24
C CYS A 42 -11.21 2.58 5.63
N ARG A 43 -12.23 2.32 4.80
CA ARG A 43 -13.02 1.08 4.85
C ARG A 43 -12.50 0.07 3.85
N THR A 44 -12.32 -1.15 4.28
CA THR A 44 -11.91 -2.29 3.43
C THR A 44 -12.92 -3.44 3.55
N ASP A 45 -13.03 -4.24 2.49
CA ASP A 45 -13.79 -5.49 2.48
C ASP A 45 -13.03 -6.63 3.18
N GLU A 46 -11.70 -6.55 3.20
CA GLU A 46 -10.82 -7.51 3.83
C GLU A 46 -10.18 -6.96 5.12
N TYR A 47 -9.80 -7.88 6.00
CA TYR A 47 -9.05 -7.57 7.21
C TYR A 47 -7.61 -7.21 6.83
N CYS A 48 -7.12 -6.07 7.32
CA CYS A 48 -5.72 -5.69 7.21
C CYS A 48 -5.03 -5.92 8.55
N GLU A 49 -4.03 -6.79 8.56
CA GLU A 49 -3.31 -7.14 9.78
C GLU A 49 -2.58 -5.92 10.38
N PRO A 50 -2.77 -5.61 11.67
CA PRO A 50 -2.03 -4.56 12.36
C PRO A 50 -0.52 -4.75 12.28
N TYR A 51 0.20 -3.63 12.26
CA TYR A 51 1.65 -3.54 12.18
C TYR A 51 2.30 -4.02 10.87
N VAL A 52 1.48 -4.41 9.88
CA VAL A 52 1.94 -4.71 8.52
C VAL A 52 2.15 -3.42 7.73
N VAL A 53 3.21 -3.41 6.91
CA VAL A 53 3.47 -2.35 5.93
C VAL A 53 2.59 -2.55 4.72
N VAL A 54 1.88 -1.50 4.33
CA VAL A 54 1.00 -1.48 3.15
C VAL A 54 1.47 -0.42 2.17
N PHE A 55 1.37 -0.75 0.88
CA PHE A 55 1.50 0.22 -0.20
C PHE A 55 0.12 0.76 -0.55
N ILE A 56 0.00 2.09 -0.58
CA ILE A 56 -1.27 2.78 -0.78
C ILE A 56 -1.15 3.61 -2.04
N MET A 57 -2.11 3.41 -2.95
CA MET A 57 -2.30 4.25 -4.12
C MET A 57 -3.70 4.85 -4.05
N MET A 58 -3.79 6.18 -4.01
CA MET A 58 -5.07 6.88 -3.91
C MET A 58 -5.17 7.98 -4.96
N THR A 59 -6.39 8.19 -5.45
CA THR A 59 -6.70 9.28 -6.38
C THR A 59 -7.32 10.42 -5.59
N LEU A 60 -6.64 11.57 -5.59
CA LEU A 60 -7.10 12.81 -4.97
C LEU A 60 -7.66 13.75 -6.05
N LYS A 61 -8.82 14.32 -5.77
CA LYS A 61 -9.47 15.29 -6.66
C LYS A 61 -9.10 16.70 -6.24
N LEU A 62 -8.27 17.36 -7.05
CA LEU A 62 -7.96 18.78 -6.88
C LEU A 62 -8.76 19.62 -7.88
N LYS A 63 -8.80 20.95 -7.67
CA LYS A 63 -9.44 21.89 -8.61
C LYS A 63 -8.92 21.76 -10.04
N LYS A 64 -7.65 21.38 -10.21
CA LYS A 64 -6.99 21.20 -11.53
C LYS A 64 -7.20 19.80 -12.14
N GLY A 65 -7.98 18.94 -11.49
CA GLY A 65 -8.25 17.58 -11.93
C GLY A 65 -7.79 16.52 -10.92
N GLU A 66 -7.96 15.26 -11.31
CA GLU A 66 -7.57 14.11 -10.50
C GLU A 66 -6.07 13.86 -10.57
N ARG A 67 -5.50 13.49 -9.43
CA ARG A 67 -4.07 13.17 -9.29
C ARG A 67 -3.91 11.93 -8.44
N ILE A 68 -3.03 11.04 -8.86
CA ILE A 68 -2.69 9.85 -8.10
C ILE A 68 -1.51 10.18 -7.19
N ILE A 69 -1.60 9.78 -5.92
CA ILE A 69 -0.47 9.75 -5.00
C ILE A 69 -0.17 8.31 -4.58
N LYS A 70 1.09 8.08 -4.24
CA LYS A 70 1.61 6.79 -3.78
C LYS A 70 2.35 6.98 -2.47
N CYS A 71 2.05 6.15 -1.49
CA CYS A 71 2.74 6.16 -0.20
C CYS A 71 2.80 4.77 0.41
N GLU A 72 3.67 4.61 1.39
CA GLU A 72 3.67 3.45 2.28
C GLU A 72 3.17 3.88 3.66
N GLY A 73 2.54 2.95 4.35
CA GLY A 73 2.14 3.15 5.73
C GLY A 73 2.10 1.85 6.51
N VAL A 74 1.93 1.98 7.82
CA VAL A 74 1.78 0.86 8.75
C VAL A 74 0.36 0.85 9.28
N VAL A 75 -0.31 -0.30 9.22
CA VAL A 75 -1.63 -0.48 9.81
C VAL A 75 -1.52 -0.34 11.33
N LEU A 76 -2.26 0.59 11.93
CA LEU A 76 -2.29 0.78 13.38
C LEU A 76 -3.36 -0.09 14.05
N ARG A 77 -4.53 -0.18 13.42
CA ARG A 77 -5.68 -0.98 13.85
C ARG A 77 -6.60 -1.29 12.67
N CYS A 78 -7.36 -2.37 12.80
CA CYS A 78 -8.37 -2.79 11.83
C CYS A 78 -9.59 -3.32 12.60
N ASP A 79 -10.64 -2.51 12.67
CA ASP A 79 -11.82 -2.80 13.50
C ASP A 79 -13.00 -3.23 12.62
N LYS A 80 -13.65 -4.34 12.93
CA LYS A 80 -14.86 -4.78 12.20
C LYS A 80 -16.02 -3.78 12.44
N LYS A 81 -16.65 -3.32 11.36
CA LYS A 81 -17.81 -2.41 11.37
C LYS A 81 -18.88 -2.90 10.41
N GLY A 82 -19.82 -3.69 10.94
CA GLY A 82 -20.78 -4.40 10.09
C GLY A 82 -20.06 -5.43 9.21
N ASP A 83 -20.27 -5.36 7.91
CA ASP A 83 -19.63 -6.27 6.94
C ASP A 83 -18.22 -5.84 6.54
N LEU A 84 -17.87 -4.57 6.77
CA LEU A 84 -16.59 -3.97 6.39
C LEU A 84 -15.64 -3.85 7.58
N TRP A 85 -14.42 -3.40 7.30
CA TRP A 85 -13.38 -3.13 8.28
C TRP A 85 -12.95 -1.67 8.21
N GLU A 86 -12.85 -0.99 9.35
CA GLU A 86 -12.24 0.34 9.43
C GLU A 86 -10.75 0.18 9.79
N THR A 87 -9.90 0.53 8.85
CA THR A 87 -8.45 0.34 8.91
C THR A 87 -7.78 1.71 9.04
N ALA A 88 -7.09 1.93 10.17
CA ALA A 88 -6.32 3.14 10.40
C ALA A 88 -4.86 2.89 10.06
N ILE A 89 -4.27 3.76 9.24
CA ILE A 89 -2.91 3.61 8.71
C ILE A 89 -2.11 4.86 9.03
N ASN A 90 -0.91 4.67 9.57
CA ASN A 90 0.09 5.73 9.73
C ASN A 90 0.98 5.76 8.49
N ILE A 91 1.00 6.87 7.75
CA ILE A 91 1.85 7.04 6.57
C ILE A 91 3.30 7.19 7.03
N THR A 92 4.18 6.34 6.51
CA THR A 92 5.60 6.29 6.90
C THR A 92 6.53 6.78 5.81
N SER A 93 6.15 6.67 4.54
CA SER A 93 6.97 7.14 3.42
C SER A 93 6.10 7.64 2.27
N MET A 94 6.59 8.66 1.57
CA MET A 94 5.94 9.24 0.39
C MET A 94 6.99 9.93 -0.46
N ASP A 95 6.89 9.81 -1.78
CA ASP A 95 7.78 10.56 -2.67
C ASP A 95 7.44 12.07 -2.69
N THR A 96 8.41 12.90 -3.08
CA THR A 96 8.25 14.37 -3.07
C THR A 96 7.14 14.87 -4.01
N SER A 97 6.79 14.13 -5.07
CA SER A 97 5.71 14.52 -5.99
C SER A 97 4.35 14.30 -5.34
N SER A 98 4.14 13.12 -4.76
CA SER A 98 2.97 12.71 -4.00
C SER A 98 2.77 13.62 -2.78
N GLU A 99 3.83 13.97 -2.06
CA GLU A 99 3.77 14.87 -0.90
C GLU A 99 3.27 16.27 -1.28
N LYS A 100 3.75 16.82 -2.41
CA LYS A 100 3.28 18.12 -2.92
C LYS A 100 1.80 18.11 -3.31
N ILE A 101 1.34 17.00 -3.90
CA ILE A 101 -0.07 16.82 -4.26
C ILE A 101 -0.93 16.71 -3.00
N LEU A 102 -0.52 15.91 -2.01
CA LEU A 102 -1.24 15.79 -0.74
C LEU A 102 -1.34 17.14 -0.02
N LYS A 103 -0.24 17.89 0.07
CA LYS A 103 -0.23 19.24 0.66
C LYS A 103 -1.19 20.20 -0.06
N SER A 104 -1.22 20.15 -1.39
CA SER A 104 -2.15 20.98 -2.18
C SER A 104 -3.60 20.56 -1.96
N PHE A 105 -3.86 19.26 -1.85
CA PHE A 105 -5.20 18.73 -1.59
C PHE A 105 -5.72 19.15 -0.22
N LEU A 106 -4.91 19.00 0.84
CA LEU A 106 -5.28 19.41 2.21
C LEU A 106 -5.55 20.92 2.28
N ALA A 107 -4.68 21.75 1.69
CA ALA A 107 -4.88 23.20 1.67
C ALA A 107 -6.10 23.67 0.85
N GLU A 108 -6.65 22.83 -0.05
CA GLU A 108 -7.89 23.13 -0.77
C GLU A 108 -9.16 22.77 0.03
N HIS A 109 -9.03 22.01 1.13
CA HIS A 109 -10.13 21.46 1.93
C HIS A 109 -10.08 21.83 3.43
N ASP A 110 -9.06 22.59 3.86
CA ASP A 110 -9.03 23.31 5.14
C ASP A 110 -9.98 24.52 5.12
#